data_AF-A0A373JAF8-F1
#
_entry.id   AF-A0A373JAF8-F1
#
_cell.length_a   1.000
_cell.length_b   1.000
_cell.length_c   1.000
_cell.angle_alpha   90.00
_cell.angle_beta   90.00
_cell.angle_gamma   90.00
#
_symmetry.space_group_name_H-M   'P 1'
#
loop_
_entity.id
_entity.type
_entity.pdbx_description
1 polymer ?
#
loop_
_entity_poly.entity_id
_entity_poly.type
_entity_poly.pdbx_seq_one_letter_code
_entity_poly.pdbx_strand_id
1 'polypeptide(L)'
;MAKYSTEEFIEMYKKNPEEALKTITKRKYVPLMEKSIVAQDAVTRYNLLDGEVNCNTPMTYLCYVVSVLRLYTYLDIKAQNTDEDYDLLAQEGLIEILLKNIGSDLKEFQTIFDMCKDDFRVNYMSNQGIIQRYIKKLKKYIETKREQIAQWFSSEEGQEIFAELTEKLSETLDKKGE
;
A
#
# COMPACT_ATOMS: atom_id res chain seq x y z
N MET A 1 -24.39 0.14 3.63
CA MET A 1 -24.42 -0.61 2.34
C MET A 1 -24.44 0.40 1.21
N ALA A 2 -23.79 0.09 0.09
CA ALA A 2 -23.95 0.81 -1.17
C ALA A 2 -25.40 0.67 -1.67
N LYS A 3 -25.86 1.60 -2.51
CA LYS A 3 -27.29 1.69 -2.88
C LYS A 3 -27.56 1.98 -4.35
N TYR A 4 -26.62 2.61 -5.05
CA TYR A 4 -26.85 3.10 -6.41
C TYR A 4 -25.68 2.70 -7.31
N SER A 5 -25.97 2.16 -8.49
CA SER A 5 -24.94 1.94 -9.51
C SER A 5 -24.40 3.28 -10.03
N THR A 6 -23.27 3.22 -10.73
CA THR A 6 -22.68 4.36 -11.42
C THR A 6 -23.67 5.00 -12.40
N GLU A 7 -24.33 4.18 -13.21
CA GLU A 7 -25.31 4.60 -14.22
C GLU A 7 -26.56 5.22 -13.59
N GLU A 8 -27.11 4.59 -12.54
CA GLU A 8 -28.26 5.12 -11.81
C GLU A 8 -27.95 6.52 -11.25
N PHE A 9 -26.75 6.70 -10.68
CA PHE A 9 -26.33 8.02 -10.20
C PHE A 9 -26.19 9.03 -11.34
N ILE A 10 -25.59 8.66 -12.48
CA ILE A 10 -25.47 9.53 -13.65
C ILE A 10 -26.85 10.02 -14.11
N GLU A 11 -27.84 9.12 -14.20
CA GLU A 11 -29.20 9.48 -14.57
C GLU A 11 -29.86 10.41 -13.55
N MET A 12 -29.70 10.14 -12.25
CA MET A 12 -30.19 11.02 -11.19
C MET A 12 -29.57 12.41 -11.30
N TYR A 13 -28.26 12.49 -11.53
CA TYR A 13 -27.52 13.74 -11.66
C TYR A 13 -28.00 14.55 -12.86
N LYS A 14 -28.18 13.91 -14.02
CA LYS A 14 -28.71 14.56 -15.24
C LYS A 14 -30.12 15.13 -15.04
N LYS A 15 -30.94 14.53 -14.18
CA LYS A 15 -32.30 15.01 -13.84
C LYS A 15 -32.28 16.17 -12.84
N ASN A 16 -31.52 16.05 -11.76
CA ASN A 16 -31.40 17.07 -10.73
C ASN A 16 -30.05 16.93 -9.98
N PRO A 17 -29.04 17.74 -10.33
CA PRO A 17 -27.70 17.66 -9.73
C PRO A 17 -27.68 17.80 -8.21
N GLU A 18 -28.42 18.77 -7.66
CA GLU A 18 -28.39 19.07 -6.22
C GLU A 18 -28.97 17.92 -5.40
N GLU A 19 -30.15 17.42 -5.81
CA GLU A 19 -30.80 16.32 -5.11
C GLU A 19 -30.02 15.01 -5.26
N ALA A 20 -29.41 14.77 -6.44
CA ALA A 20 -28.55 13.61 -6.65
C ALA A 20 -27.32 13.61 -5.73
N LEU A 21 -26.63 14.75 -5.61
CA LEU A 21 -25.48 14.89 -4.72
C LEU A 21 -25.86 14.72 -3.25
N LYS A 22 -27.01 15.28 -2.84
CA LYS A 22 -27.54 15.10 -1.49
C LYS A 22 -27.88 13.64 -1.20
N THR A 23 -28.50 12.95 -2.17
CA THR A 23 -28.92 11.55 -2.04
C THR A 23 -27.72 10.60 -2.00
N ILE A 24 -26.70 10.84 -2.83
CA ILE A 24 -25.54 9.95 -2.93
C ILE A 24 -24.56 10.14 -1.76
N THR A 25 -24.60 11.28 -1.07
CA THR A 25 -23.70 11.55 0.06
C THR A 25 -24.05 10.66 1.25
N LYS A 26 -23.10 9.81 1.65
CA LYS A 26 -23.25 8.88 2.78
C LYS A 26 -22.78 9.48 4.10
N ARG A 27 -21.67 10.21 4.09
CA ARG A 27 -21.11 10.86 5.29
C ARG A 27 -20.23 12.04 4.91
N LYS A 28 -20.16 13.02 5.82
CA LYS A 28 -19.31 14.22 5.69
C LYS A 28 -17.96 14.08 6.41
N TYR A 29 -17.86 13.11 7.32
CA TYR A 29 -16.66 12.86 8.12
C TYR A 29 -16.40 11.36 8.22
N VAL A 30 -15.13 10.98 8.09
CA VAL A 30 -14.63 9.64 8.35
C VAL A 30 -13.57 9.70 9.45
N PRO A 31 -13.61 8.83 10.49
CA PRO A 31 -12.58 8.81 11.51
C PRO A 31 -11.17 8.59 10.95
N LEU A 32 -10.17 9.23 11.56
CA LEU A 32 -8.76 9.16 11.18
C LEU A 32 -8.27 7.72 10.95
N MET A 33 -8.60 6.80 11.87
CA MET A 33 -8.15 5.40 11.78
C MET A 33 -8.73 4.69 10.55
N GLU A 34 -10.00 4.93 10.23
CA GLU A 34 -10.63 4.34 9.06
C GLU A 34 -10.01 4.90 7.76
N LYS A 35 -9.75 6.21 7.69
CA LYS A 35 -8.98 6.82 6.58
C LYS A 35 -7.59 6.20 6.45
N SER A 36 -6.90 5.98 7.57
CA SER A 36 -5.54 5.44 7.60
C SER A 36 -5.47 4.01 7.05
N ILE A 37 -6.39 3.13 7.48
CA ILE A 37 -6.49 1.75 6.98
C ILE A 37 -6.72 1.74 5.46
N VAL A 38 -7.66 2.56 4.99
CA VAL A 38 -8.01 2.62 3.57
C VAL A 38 -6.87 3.22 2.73
N ALA A 39 -6.22 4.28 3.22
CA ALA A 39 -5.04 4.85 2.56
C ALA A 39 -3.89 3.84 2.45
N GLN A 40 -3.61 3.12 3.52
CA GLN A 40 -2.55 2.12 3.55
C GLN A 40 -2.83 0.97 2.58
N ASP A 41 -4.06 0.48 2.52
CA ASP A 41 -4.48 -0.50 1.51
C ASP A 41 -4.30 0.05 0.09
N ALA A 42 -4.77 1.27 -0.19
CA ALA A 42 -4.65 1.87 -1.52
C ALA A 42 -3.19 2.01 -1.98
N VAL A 43 -2.28 2.38 -1.06
CA VAL A 43 -0.85 2.47 -1.34
C VAL A 43 -0.21 1.09 -1.50
N THR A 44 -0.58 0.08 -0.71
CA THR A 44 0.15 -1.20 -0.71
C THR A 44 -0.34 -2.17 -1.78
N ARG A 45 -1.65 -2.22 -2.04
CA ARG A 45 -2.32 -3.18 -2.93
C ARG A 45 -1.70 -3.29 -4.32
N TYR A 46 -1.31 -2.15 -4.89
CA TYR A 46 -0.76 -2.08 -6.25
C TYR A 46 0.72 -1.70 -6.29
N ASN A 47 1.38 -1.60 -5.13
CA ASN A 47 2.82 -1.36 -5.07
C ASN A 47 3.60 -2.56 -4.49
N LEU A 48 2.90 -3.63 -4.08
CA LEU A 48 3.49 -4.89 -3.65
C LEU A 48 2.92 -6.06 -4.45
N LEU A 49 3.79 -6.92 -4.98
CA LEU A 49 3.44 -8.21 -5.56
C LEU A 49 4.27 -9.28 -4.84
N ASP A 50 3.62 -10.23 -4.17
CA ASP A 50 4.27 -11.29 -3.38
C ASP A 50 5.29 -10.76 -2.34
N GLY A 51 5.05 -9.56 -1.81
CA GLY A 51 5.92 -8.91 -0.83
C GLY A 51 7.14 -8.19 -1.43
N GLU A 52 7.29 -8.20 -2.75
CA GLU A 52 8.29 -7.45 -3.49
C GLU A 52 7.70 -6.16 -4.05
N VAL A 53 8.54 -5.14 -4.18
CA VAL A 53 8.11 -3.82 -4.67
C VAL A 53 7.80 -3.91 -6.16
N ASN A 54 6.56 -3.58 -6.53
CA ASN A 54 6.10 -3.54 -7.90
C ASN A 54 5.19 -2.31 -8.08
N CYS A 55 5.79 -1.15 -8.35
CA CYS A 55 5.05 0.11 -8.32
C CYS A 55 4.10 0.27 -9.50
N ASN A 56 2.79 0.32 -9.25
CA ASN A 56 1.77 0.69 -10.23
C ASN A 56 1.01 1.94 -9.76
N THR A 57 1.58 3.10 -10.10
CA THR A 57 1.06 4.40 -9.65
C THR A 57 -0.31 4.78 -10.24
N PRO A 58 -0.65 4.47 -11.52
CA PRO A 58 -2.01 4.69 -12.01
C PRO A 58 -3.07 3.89 -11.24
N MET A 59 -2.82 2.60 -10.98
CA MET A 59 -3.76 1.78 -10.21
C MET A 59 -3.83 2.21 -8.74
N THR A 60 -2.72 2.69 -8.17
CA THR A 60 -2.70 3.30 -6.83
C THR A 60 -3.60 4.54 -6.78
N TYR A 61 -3.55 5.40 -7.79
CA TYR A 61 -4.43 6.56 -7.91
C TYR A 61 -5.90 6.16 -8.06
N LEU A 62 -6.21 5.24 -8.98
CA LEU A 62 -7.57 4.71 -9.17
C LEU A 62 -8.12 4.14 -7.86
N CYS A 63 -7.32 3.34 -7.16
CA CYS A 63 -7.68 2.74 -5.88
C CYS A 63 -7.99 3.80 -4.83
N TYR A 64 -7.19 4.86 -4.75
CA TYR A 64 -7.44 5.99 -3.85
C TYR A 64 -8.79 6.67 -4.16
N VAL A 65 -9.01 7.08 -5.42
CA VAL A 65 -10.24 7.79 -5.81
C VAL A 65 -11.47 6.95 -5.52
N VAL A 66 -11.48 5.70 -5.94
CA VAL A 66 -12.63 4.80 -5.75
C VAL A 66 -12.85 4.49 -4.28
N SER A 67 -11.77 4.34 -3.50
CA SER A 67 -11.89 4.16 -2.06
C SER A 67 -12.54 5.35 -1.39
N VAL A 68 -12.15 6.58 -1.78
CA VAL A 68 -12.83 7.81 -1.35
C VAL A 68 -14.32 7.74 -1.71
N LEU A 69 -14.66 7.46 -2.97
CA LEU A 69 -16.07 7.41 -3.38
C LEU A 69 -16.86 6.37 -2.57
N ARG A 70 -16.36 5.14 -2.39
CA ARG A 70 -17.01 4.11 -1.56
C ARG A 70 -17.15 4.52 -0.08
N LEU A 71 -16.21 5.30 0.43
CA LEU A 71 -16.20 5.74 1.81
C LEU A 71 -17.26 6.82 2.04
N TYR A 72 -17.32 7.84 1.19
CA TYR A 72 -18.15 9.03 1.39
C TYR A 72 -19.49 9.00 0.68
N THR A 73 -19.71 8.06 -0.24
CA THR A 73 -20.93 8.00 -1.04
C THR A 73 -21.65 6.65 -0.90
N TYR A 74 -22.88 6.59 -1.41
CA TYR A 74 -23.65 5.37 -1.58
C TYR A 74 -23.45 4.72 -2.96
N LEU A 75 -22.48 5.17 -3.76
CA LEU A 75 -22.13 4.54 -5.03
C LEU A 75 -21.64 3.11 -4.81
N ASP A 76 -22.21 2.19 -5.58
CA ASP A 76 -21.78 0.81 -5.67
C ASP A 76 -20.76 0.64 -6.78
N ILE A 77 -19.55 1.17 -6.56
CA ILE A 77 -18.43 0.95 -7.48
C ILE A 77 -17.95 -0.48 -7.30
N LYS A 78 -18.08 -1.29 -8.34
CA LYS A 78 -17.81 -2.73 -8.30
C LYS A 78 -16.34 -2.99 -8.01
N ALA A 79 -16.08 -4.00 -7.17
CA ALA A 79 -14.70 -4.41 -6.85
C ALA A 79 -13.99 -5.06 -8.05
N GLN A 80 -14.78 -5.66 -8.95
CA GLN A 80 -14.35 -6.13 -10.26
C GLN A 80 -14.68 -5.03 -11.27
N ASN A 81 -13.79 -4.76 -12.23
CA ASN A 81 -13.94 -3.69 -13.23
C ASN A 81 -14.10 -2.28 -12.64
N THR A 82 -13.37 -2.00 -11.56
CA THR A 82 -13.36 -0.68 -10.91
C THR A 82 -12.97 0.47 -11.86
N ASP A 83 -12.14 0.17 -12.87
CA ASP A 83 -11.73 1.07 -13.94
C ASP A 83 -12.90 1.47 -14.85
N GLU A 84 -13.79 0.55 -15.21
CA GLU A 84 -14.98 0.85 -16.03
C GLU A 84 -15.91 1.85 -15.33
N ASP A 85 -16.23 1.61 -14.05
CA ASP A 85 -17.06 2.52 -13.24
C ASP A 85 -16.41 3.90 -13.08
N TYR A 86 -15.08 3.93 -12.89
CA TYR A 86 -14.34 5.17 -12.82
C TYR A 86 -14.41 5.93 -14.15
N ASP A 87 -14.19 5.26 -15.27
CA ASP A 87 -14.20 5.88 -16.60
C ASP A 87 -15.58 6.41 -16.97
N LEU A 88 -16.66 5.71 -16.60
CA LEU A 88 -18.04 6.20 -16.77
C LEU A 88 -18.27 7.54 -16.04
N LEU A 89 -17.85 7.61 -14.77
CA LEU A 89 -17.94 8.86 -14.00
C LEU A 89 -17.03 9.94 -14.56
N ALA A 90 -15.82 9.58 -15.02
CA ALA A 90 -14.83 10.51 -15.54
C ALA A 90 -15.25 11.12 -16.87
N GLN A 91 -15.83 10.33 -17.79
CA GLN A 91 -16.35 10.80 -19.08
C GLN A 91 -17.45 11.85 -18.91
N GLU A 92 -18.27 11.73 -17.86
CA GLU A 92 -19.32 12.69 -17.51
C GLU A 92 -18.81 13.85 -16.63
N GLY A 93 -17.51 13.89 -16.30
CA GLY A 93 -16.91 14.91 -15.44
C GLY A 93 -17.32 14.84 -13.96
N LEU A 94 -17.91 13.73 -13.51
CA LEU A 94 -18.52 13.59 -12.20
C LEU A 94 -17.53 13.28 -11.08
N ILE A 95 -16.32 12.77 -11.40
CA ILE A 95 -15.29 12.49 -10.39
C ILE A 95 -14.94 13.74 -9.59
N GLU A 96 -14.58 14.83 -10.26
CA GLU A 96 -14.20 16.08 -9.59
C GLU A 96 -15.37 16.65 -8.77
N ILE A 97 -16.58 16.57 -9.31
CA ILE A 97 -17.81 17.05 -8.66
C ILE A 97 -18.08 16.28 -7.36
N LEU A 98 -18.00 14.95 -7.41
CA LEU A 98 -18.18 14.08 -6.24
C LEU A 98 -17.11 14.35 -5.18
N LEU A 99 -15.84 14.46 -5.58
CA LEU A 99 -14.74 14.76 -4.68
C LEU A 99 -14.91 16.14 -4.02
N LYS A 100 -15.28 17.17 -4.79
CA LYS A 100 -15.53 18.52 -4.27
C LYS A 100 -16.70 18.54 -3.28
N ASN A 101 -17.74 17.76 -3.53
CA ASN A 101 -18.91 17.66 -2.65
C ASN A 101 -18.59 17.08 -1.25
N ILE A 102 -17.51 16.31 -1.11
CA ILE A 102 -17.03 15.80 0.20
C ILE A 102 -16.54 16.95 1.09
N GLY A 103 -15.89 17.97 0.49
CA GLY A 103 -15.41 19.15 1.20
C GLY A 103 -14.09 18.93 1.96
N SER A 104 -13.98 19.54 3.15
CA SER A 104 -12.71 19.63 3.89
C SER A 104 -12.14 18.28 4.34
N ASP A 105 -13.00 17.28 4.58
CA ASP A 105 -12.57 15.96 5.05
C ASP A 105 -11.72 15.21 4.01
N LEU A 106 -11.95 15.51 2.73
CA LEU A 106 -11.13 15.00 1.63
C LEU A 106 -9.68 15.49 1.73
N LYS A 107 -9.44 16.72 2.20
CA LYS A 107 -8.09 17.26 2.36
C LYS A 107 -7.31 16.55 3.46
N GLU A 108 -7.97 16.24 4.58
CA GLU A 108 -7.37 15.43 5.63
C GLU A 108 -7.05 14.03 5.11
N PHE A 109 -7.97 13.42 4.35
CA PHE A 109 -7.72 12.11 3.77
C PHE A 109 -6.59 12.11 2.74
N GLN A 110 -6.50 13.14 1.90
CA GLN A 110 -5.38 13.32 0.98
C GLN A 110 -4.05 13.44 1.72
N THR A 111 -4.02 14.18 2.83
CA THR A 111 -2.84 14.31 3.70
C THR A 111 -2.41 12.94 4.26
N ILE A 112 -3.35 12.15 4.78
CA ILE A 112 -3.07 10.80 5.29
C ILE A 112 -2.57 9.88 4.16
N PHE A 113 -3.17 9.96 2.97
CA PHE A 113 -2.73 9.19 1.82
C PHE A 113 -1.30 9.55 1.39
N ASP A 114 -0.95 10.83 1.42
CA ASP A 114 0.41 11.29 1.17
C ASP A 114 1.40 10.77 2.22
N MET A 115 1.04 10.82 3.50
CA MET A 115 1.83 10.21 4.57
C MET A 115 2.04 8.71 4.35
N CYS A 116 1.00 7.96 3.96
CA CYS A 116 1.14 6.53 3.67
C CYS A 116 2.05 6.25 2.47
N LYS A 117 2.06 7.10 1.43
CA LYS A 117 3.00 6.98 0.31
C LYS A 117 4.44 7.20 0.76
N ASP A 118 4.66 8.17 1.65
CA ASP A 118 6.00 8.46 2.17
C ASP A 118 6.49 7.34 3.09
N ASP A 119 5.64 6.84 3.98
CA ASP A 119 5.92 5.65 4.79
C ASP A 119 6.25 4.45 3.91
N PHE A 120 5.51 4.25 2.81
CA PHE A 120 5.82 3.19 1.85
C PHE A 120 7.21 3.36 1.24
N ARG A 121 7.56 4.57 0.77
CA ARG A 121 8.88 4.86 0.20
C ARG A 121 9.99 4.61 1.21
N VAL A 122 9.85 5.07 2.45
CA VAL A 122 10.85 4.88 3.50
C VAL A 122 10.98 3.40 3.84
N ASN A 123 9.88 2.69 4.06
CA ASN A 123 9.92 1.30 4.51
C ASN A 123 10.32 0.31 3.41
N TYR A 124 9.93 0.58 2.15
CA TYR A 124 10.11 -0.34 1.03
C TYR A 124 11.25 0.05 0.08
N MET A 125 11.45 1.35 -0.17
CA MET A 125 12.34 1.82 -1.23
C MET A 125 13.64 2.46 -0.72
N SER A 126 13.73 2.81 0.57
CA SER A 126 14.98 3.33 1.14
C SER A 126 16.02 2.23 1.38
N ASN A 127 17.31 2.58 1.31
CA ASN A 127 18.41 1.66 1.63
C ASN A 127 18.25 1.06 3.04
N GLN A 128 17.89 1.89 4.03
CA GLN A 128 17.65 1.42 5.39
C GLN A 128 16.49 0.43 5.46
N GLY A 129 15.38 0.73 4.79
CA GLY A 129 14.21 -0.15 4.72
C GLY A 129 14.53 -1.48 4.04
N ILE A 130 15.27 -1.45 2.92
CA ILE A 130 15.74 -2.65 2.20
C ILE A 130 16.60 -3.52 3.13
N ILE A 131 17.62 -2.93 3.76
CA ILE A 131 18.52 -3.64 4.69
C ILE A 131 17.72 -4.27 5.84
N GLN A 132 16.80 -3.53 6.46
CA GLN A 132 15.97 -4.05 7.55
C GLN A 132 15.11 -5.24 7.12
N ARG A 133 14.54 -5.22 5.90
CA ARG A 133 13.76 -6.34 5.38
C ARG A 133 14.63 -7.58 5.15
N TYR A 134 15.83 -7.42 4.59
CA TYR A 134 16.76 -8.54 4.42
C TYR A 134 17.22 -9.10 5.77
N ILE A 135 17.57 -8.25 6.74
CA ILE A 135 17.90 -8.68 8.11
C ILE A 135 16.74 -9.46 8.72
N LYS A 136 15.49 -9.01 8.55
CA LYS A 136 14.31 -9.71 9.06
C LYS A 136 14.10 -11.05 8.38
N LYS A 137 14.23 -11.14 7.05
CA LYS A 137 14.16 -12.41 6.29
C LYS A 137 15.25 -13.37 6.74
N LEU A 138 16.48 -12.89 6.93
CA LEU A 138 17.63 -13.66 7.40
C LEU A 138 17.40 -14.20 8.83
N LYS A 139 16.99 -13.33 9.77
CA LYS A 139 16.66 -13.73 11.14
C LYS A 139 15.61 -14.83 11.15
N LYS A 140 14.52 -14.67 10.39
CA LYS A 140 13.47 -15.70 10.27
C LYS A 140 13.99 -17.01 9.69
N TYR A 141 14.86 -16.94 8.67
CA TYR A 141 15.48 -18.13 8.08
C TYR A 141 16.35 -18.86 9.11
N ILE A 142 17.22 -18.13 9.81
CA ILE A 142 18.08 -18.67 10.88
C ILE A 142 17.23 -19.30 11.99
N GLU A 143 16.17 -18.62 12.44
CA GLU A 143 15.24 -19.16 13.44
C GLU A 143 14.60 -20.48 12.97
N THR A 144 14.16 -20.53 11.72
CA THR A 144 13.52 -21.73 11.13
C THR A 144 14.51 -22.87 10.95
N LYS A 145 15.80 -22.56 10.73
CA LYS A 145 16.86 -23.53 10.45
C LYS A 145 17.80 -23.75 11.62
N ARG A 146 17.47 -23.23 12.80
CA ARG A 146 18.37 -23.17 13.96
C ARG A 146 19.03 -24.51 14.29
N GLU A 147 18.25 -25.58 14.35
CA GLU A 147 18.75 -26.93 14.67
C GLU A 147 19.67 -27.49 13.57
N GLN A 148 19.28 -27.33 12.30
CA GLN A 148 20.08 -27.77 11.15
C GLN A 148 21.40 -26.98 11.07
N ILE A 149 21.34 -25.68 11.32
CA ILE A 149 22.51 -24.80 11.40
C ILE A 149 23.41 -25.22 12.57
N ALA A 150 22.86 -25.48 13.76
CA ALA A 150 23.64 -25.92 14.92
C ALA A 150 24.30 -27.30 14.69
N GLN A 151 23.59 -28.22 14.05
CA GLN A 151 24.12 -29.53 13.67
C GLN A 151 25.24 -29.40 12.63
N TRP A 152 25.06 -28.59 11.58
CA TRP A 152 26.09 -28.31 10.59
C TRP A 152 27.31 -27.62 11.22
N PHE A 153 27.12 -26.61 12.07
CA PHE A 153 28.23 -25.99 12.79
C PHE A 153 28.99 -26.98 13.67
N SER A 154 28.34 -28.03 14.16
CA SER A 154 28.98 -29.05 15.00
C SER A 154 29.62 -30.19 14.19
N SER A 155 29.47 -30.20 12.86
CA SER A 155 30.09 -31.20 11.98
C SER A 155 31.55 -30.85 11.68
N GLU A 156 32.34 -31.85 11.28
CA GLU A 156 33.74 -31.63 10.83
C GLU A 156 33.82 -30.60 9.70
N GLU A 157 32.96 -30.72 8.68
CA GLU A 157 32.90 -29.79 7.55
C GLU A 157 32.60 -28.35 8.00
N GLY A 158 31.64 -28.16 8.91
CA GLY A 158 31.30 -26.83 9.43
C GLY A 158 32.44 -26.21 10.24
N GLN A 159 33.16 -27.01 11.03
CA GLN A 159 34.30 -26.56 11.81
C GLN A 159 35.50 -26.19 10.92
N GLU A 160 35.78 -26.97 9.88
CA GLU A 160 36.86 -26.72 8.91
C GLU A 160 36.64 -25.38 8.17
N ILE A 161 35.43 -25.16 7.65
CA ILE A 161 35.06 -23.91 6.97
C ILE A 161 35.16 -22.70 7.93
N PHE A 162 34.77 -22.87 9.19
CA PHE A 162 34.85 -21.79 10.18
C PHE A 162 36.30 -21.44 10.53
N ALA A 163 37.17 -22.44 10.63
CA ALA A 163 38.60 -22.24 10.85
C ALA A 163 39.24 -21.45 9.68
N GLU A 164 38.97 -21.86 8.43
CA GLU A 164 39.47 -21.15 7.24
C GLU A 164 38.98 -19.69 7.18
N LEU A 165 37.71 -19.43 7.52
CA LEU A 165 37.15 -18.08 7.54
C LEU A 165 37.85 -17.21 8.59
N THR A 166 38.15 -17.78 9.77
CA THR A 166 38.80 -17.08 10.86
C THR A 166 40.24 -16.70 10.49
N GLU A 167 40.98 -17.62 9.86
CA GLU A 167 42.33 -17.39 9.37
C GLU A 167 42.38 -16.30 8.29
N LYS A 168 41.47 -16.37 7.30
CA LYS A 168 41.35 -15.31 6.27
C LYS A 168 40.98 -13.95 6.86
N LEU A 169 40.18 -13.92 7.93
CA LEU A 169 39.81 -12.67 8.59
C LEU A 169 41.03 -12.05 9.31
N SER A 170 41.83 -12.84 10.03
CA SER A 170 43.04 -12.35 10.70
C SER A 170 44.04 -11.80 9.69
N GLU A 171 44.30 -12.52 8.60
CA GLU A 171 45.21 -12.05 7.55
C GLU A 171 44.76 -10.73 6.91
N THR A 172 43.45 -10.51 6.78
CA THR A 172 42.89 -9.30 6.18
C THR A 172 42.92 -8.11 7.14
N LEU A 173 42.78 -8.36 8.45
CA LEU A 173 42.88 -7.33 9.49
C LEU A 173 44.34 -6.88 9.69
N ASP A 174 45.28 -7.82 9.66
CA ASP A 174 46.71 -7.52 9.75
C ASP A 174 47.18 -6.69 8.54
N LYS A 175 46.71 -7.00 7.33
CA LYS A 175 47.00 -6.22 6.10
C LYS A 175 46.38 -4.82 6.05
N LYS A 176 45.45 -4.47 6.94
CA LYS A 176 44.83 -3.14 7.03
C LYS A 176 45.37 -2.30 8.19
N GLY A 177 46.24 -2.87 9.03
CA GLY A 177 46.90 -2.20 10.16
C GLY A 177 48.26 -1.59 9.82
N GLU A 178 48.77 -1.81 8.59
CA GLU A 178 49.95 -1.14 7.99
C GLU A 178 49.52 0.02 7.08
#